data_AF-A0A2V0QCZ4-F1
#
_entry.id   AF-A0A2V0QCZ4-F1
#
_cell.length_a   1.000
_cell.length_b   1.000
_cell.length_c   1.000
_cell.angle_alpha   90.00
_cell.angle_beta   90.00
_cell.angle_gamma   90.00
#
_symmetry.space_group_name_H-M   'P 1'
#
loop_
_entity.id
_entity.type
_entity.pdbx_description
1 polymer ?
#
loop_
_entity_poly.entity_id
_entity_poly.type
_entity_poly.pdbx_seq_one_letter_code
_entity_poly.pdbx_strand_id
1 'polypeptide(L)'
;MQLNDCQELIFFEQIPLTDDYVLGITTTLKMWAEQHALCTKVGVEHSVPLHDQLIVISDGVFEGDAVEGVRYPSPEHMSGWWITTDRYNGDTQTLKTVHAHHVAEHRPDLVKFLAMPFGYRFHEASGDIWKDKNQTDI
;
A
#
# COMPACT_ATOMS: atom_id res chain seq x y z
N MET A 1 -8.25 -26.13 1.48
CA MET A 1 -6.78 -26.25 1.47
C MET A 1 -6.41 -27.55 0.78
N GLN A 2 -5.48 -27.52 -0.15
CA GLN A 2 -5.01 -28.71 -0.89
C GLN A 2 -3.50 -28.60 -1.15
N LEU A 3 -2.84 -29.73 -1.40
CA LEU A 3 -1.47 -29.75 -1.90
C LEU A 3 -1.51 -29.80 -3.44
N ASN A 4 -0.65 -29.04 -4.12
CA ASN A 4 -0.44 -29.25 -5.56
C ASN A 4 0.52 -30.41 -5.83
N ASP A 5 0.74 -30.69 -7.11
CA ASP A 5 1.65 -31.75 -7.58
C ASP A 5 3.11 -31.56 -7.11
N CYS A 6 3.47 -30.33 -6.70
CA CYS A 6 4.77 -29.98 -6.15
C CYS A 6 4.84 -30.04 -4.61
N GLN A 7 3.79 -30.55 -3.95
CA GLN A 7 3.66 -30.58 -2.48
C GLN A 7 3.62 -29.20 -1.81
N GLU A 8 3.16 -28.17 -2.51
CA GLU A 8 2.97 -26.84 -1.96
C GLU A 8 1.55 -26.69 -1.38
N LEU A 9 1.43 -26.05 -0.22
CA LEU A 9 0.15 -25.77 0.41
C LEU A 9 -0.59 -24.67 -0.35
N ILE A 10 -1.76 -25.01 -0.91
CA ILE A 10 -2.66 -24.06 -1.55
C ILE A 10 -3.85 -23.79 -0.65
N PHE A 11 -4.06 -22.51 -0.36
CA PHE A 11 -5.22 -22.01 0.36
C PHE A 11 -6.26 -21.53 -0.64
N PHE A 12 -7.52 -21.87 -0.38
CA PHE A 12 -8.66 -21.35 -1.11
C PHE A 12 -9.49 -20.53 -0.12
N GLU A 13 -9.91 -19.34 -0.54
CA GLU A 13 -10.85 -18.48 0.18
C GLU A 13 -12.19 -18.56 -0.54
N GLN A 14 -13.26 -18.67 0.23
CA GLN A 14 -14.61 -18.66 -0.29
C GLN A 14 -15.04 -17.20 -0.45
N ILE A 15 -15.46 -16.80 -1.65
CA ILE A 15 -16.04 -15.49 -1.89
C ILE A 15 -17.42 -15.45 -1.18
N PRO A 16 -17.62 -14.62 -0.15
CA PRO A 16 -18.84 -14.66 0.67
C PRO A 16 -20.14 -14.36 -0.10
N LEU A 17 -20.02 -13.70 -1.25
CA LEU A 17 -21.15 -13.27 -2.08
C LEU A 17 -21.53 -14.26 -3.19
N THR A 18 -20.62 -15.15 -3.60
CA THR A 18 -20.82 -16.01 -4.78
C THR A 18 -20.65 -17.50 -4.50
N ASP A 19 -20.21 -17.89 -3.30
CA ASP A 19 -19.84 -19.27 -2.93
C ASP A 19 -18.71 -19.88 -3.80
N ASP A 20 -18.07 -19.08 -4.64
CA ASP A 20 -16.91 -19.50 -5.42
C ASP A 20 -15.66 -19.61 -4.53
N TYR A 21 -14.76 -20.53 -4.87
CA TYR A 21 -13.46 -20.66 -4.21
C TYR A 21 -12.35 -20.06 -5.08
N VAL A 22 -11.67 -19.04 -4.56
CA VAL A 22 -10.49 -18.43 -5.18
C VAL A 22 -9.23 -18.76 -4.39
N LEU A 23 -8.04 -18.61 -4.99
CA LEU A 23 -6.77 -18.81 -4.30
C LEU A 23 -6.63 -17.78 -3.16
N GLY A 24 -6.84 -18.23 -1.93
CA GLY A 24 -7.28 -17.38 -0.82
C GLY A 24 -6.21 -16.58 -0.10
N ILE A 25 -4.94 -16.82 -0.40
CA ILE A 25 -3.84 -16.00 0.15
C ILE A 25 -2.87 -15.53 -0.92
N THR A 26 -3.08 -15.87 -2.19
CA THR A 26 -2.08 -15.62 -3.23
C THR A 26 -1.87 -14.13 -3.44
N THR A 27 -2.96 -13.35 -3.39
CA THR A 27 -2.89 -11.89 -3.42
C THR A 27 -2.11 -11.36 -2.23
N THR A 28 -2.42 -11.80 -1.01
CA THR A 28 -1.72 -11.38 0.21
C THR A 28 -0.24 -11.76 0.20
N LEU A 29 0.09 -12.99 -0.21
CA LEU A 29 1.47 -13.47 -0.35
C LEU A 29 2.24 -12.70 -1.41
N LYS A 30 1.62 -12.40 -2.55
CA LYS A 30 2.22 -11.59 -3.60
C LYS A 30 2.51 -10.18 -3.08
N MET A 31 1.53 -9.52 -2.47
CA MET A 31 1.71 -8.19 -1.87
C MET A 31 2.82 -8.19 -0.81
N TRP A 32 2.82 -9.18 0.08
CA TRP A 32 3.86 -9.36 1.09
C TRP A 32 5.25 -9.51 0.44
N ALA A 33 5.38 -10.38 -0.56
CA ALA A 33 6.64 -10.60 -1.26
C ALA A 33 7.14 -9.34 -1.98
N GLU A 34 6.24 -8.61 -2.64
CA GLU A 34 6.57 -7.35 -3.33
C GLU A 34 7.03 -6.26 -2.37
N GLN A 35 6.36 -6.11 -1.22
CA GLN A 35 6.77 -5.20 -0.14
C GLN A 35 8.18 -5.52 0.37
N HIS A 36 8.45 -6.80 0.68
CA HIS A 36 9.73 -7.22 1.21
C HIS A 36 10.85 -7.08 0.17
N ALA A 37 10.58 -7.43 -1.09
CA ALA A 37 11.53 -7.27 -2.18
C ALA A 37 11.89 -5.80 -2.41
N LEU A 38 10.90 -4.90 -2.33
CA LEU A 38 11.12 -3.47 -2.50
C LEU A 38 11.97 -2.87 -1.38
N CYS A 39 11.61 -3.13 -0.12
CA CYS A 39 12.40 -2.68 1.04
C CYS A 39 13.83 -3.23 1.01
N THR A 40 13.99 -4.52 0.65
CA THR A 40 15.32 -5.14 0.47
C THR A 40 16.14 -4.44 -0.60
N LYS A 41 15.54 -4.12 -1.75
CA LYS A 41 16.21 -3.40 -2.84
C LYS A 41 16.67 -2.00 -2.42
N VAL A 42 15.89 -1.32 -1.58
CA VAL A 42 16.22 0.02 -1.07
C VAL A 42 17.16 -0.03 0.14
N GLY A 43 17.30 -1.19 0.80
CA GLY A 43 18.17 -1.37 1.96
C GLY A 43 17.56 -0.86 3.27
N VAL A 44 16.25 -0.98 3.43
CA VAL A 44 15.52 -0.54 4.64
C VAL A 44 14.69 -1.67 5.25
N GLU A 45 14.41 -1.55 6.55
CA GLU A 45 13.41 -2.39 7.19
C GLU A 45 12.00 -2.03 6.70
N HIS A 46 11.17 -3.05 6.49
CA HIS A 46 9.78 -2.85 6.11
C HIS A 46 8.99 -2.33 7.31
N SER A 47 8.11 -1.37 7.05
CA SER A 47 7.17 -0.81 8.02
C SER A 47 5.79 -0.81 7.38
N VAL A 48 5.05 -1.90 7.52
CA VAL A 48 3.73 -2.02 6.89
C VAL A 48 2.67 -1.41 7.80
N PRO A 49 1.76 -0.55 7.30
CA PRO A 49 0.61 -0.06 8.07
C PRO A 49 -0.30 -1.21 8.51
N LEU A 50 -0.94 -1.07 9.67
CA LEU A 50 -2.06 -1.94 10.04
C LEU A 50 -3.23 -1.69 9.07
N HIS A 51 -4.05 -2.72 8.86
CA HIS A 51 -5.14 -2.69 7.87
C HIS A 51 -6.20 -1.61 8.18
N ASP A 52 -6.37 -1.25 9.45
CA ASP A 52 -7.31 -0.27 9.96
C ASP A 52 -6.70 1.14 10.14
N GLN A 53 -5.39 1.30 9.99
CA GLN A 53 -4.77 2.63 9.97
C GLN A 53 -5.25 3.45 8.78
N LEU A 54 -5.44 4.75 9.01
CA LEU A 54 -5.92 5.67 7.99
C LEU A 54 -4.79 6.16 7.07
N ILE A 55 -5.09 6.26 5.77
CA ILE A 55 -4.29 6.85 4.71
C ILE A 55 -5.04 8.08 4.20
N VAL A 56 -4.33 9.19 3.99
CA VAL A 56 -4.88 10.38 3.35
C VAL A 56 -4.78 10.24 1.84
N ILE A 57 -5.88 10.46 1.12
CA ILE A 57 -5.90 10.40 -0.35
C ILE A 57 -6.56 11.64 -0.95
N SER A 58 -6.07 12.09 -2.12
CA SER A 58 -6.78 13.07 -2.94
C SER A 58 -7.80 12.41 -3.88
N ASP A 59 -8.61 13.23 -4.54
CA ASP A 59 -9.39 12.76 -5.69
C ASP A 59 -8.48 12.24 -6.82
N GLY A 60 -8.99 11.28 -7.59
CA GLY A 60 -8.26 10.60 -8.66
C GLY A 60 -7.56 9.30 -8.23
N VAL A 61 -7.26 9.13 -6.93
CA VAL A 61 -6.49 7.97 -6.44
C VAL A 61 -7.24 6.66 -6.70
N PHE A 62 -8.53 6.58 -6.35
CA PHE A 62 -9.35 5.39 -6.57
C PHE A 62 -9.91 5.31 -8.00
N GLU A 63 -9.87 6.41 -8.74
CA GLU A 63 -10.21 6.47 -10.16
C GLU A 63 -9.08 5.92 -11.05
N GLY A 64 -7.90 5.64 -10.48
CA GLY A 64 -6.78 5.00 -11.17
C GLY A 64 -5.80 5.98 -11.82
N ASP A 65 -5.84 7.26 -11.45
CA ASP A 65 -4.86 8.23 -11.91
C ASP A 65 -3.46 7.90 -11.38
N ALA A 66 -2.43 8.43 -12.05
CA ALA A 66 -1.06 8.39 -11.57
C ALA A 66 -0.95 9.10 -10.21
N VAL A 67 -0.16 8.51 -9.30
CA VAL A 67 -0.05 9.01 -7.93
C VAL A 67 1.39 9.22 -7.50
N GLU A 68 1.55 10.17 -6.59
CA GLU A 68 2.70 10.31 -5.73
C GLU A 68 2.31 10.02 -4.29
N GLY A 69 3.26 9.51 -3.51
CA GLY A 69 3.06 9.32 -2.08
C GLY A 69 4.19 9.86 -1.24
N VAL A 70 3.85 10.33 -0.05
CA VAL A 70 4.79 10.72 1.00
C VAL A 70 4.33 10.16 2.34
N ARG A 71 5.29 9.66 3.13
CA ARG A 71 5.01 9.13 4.47
C ARG A 71 5.61 10.02 5.56
N TYR A 72 4.77 10.55 6.43
CA TYR A 72 5.17 11.37 7.57
C TYR A 72 5.02 10.61 8.89
N PRO A 73 5.90 10.82 9.89
CA PRO A 73 5.64 10.41 11.27
C PRO A 73 4.25 10.83 11.71
N SER A 74 3.48 9.92 12.27
CA SER A 74 2.05 10.12 12.55
C SER A 74 1.59 9.37 13.80
N PRO A 75 0.47 9.79 14.43
CA PRO A 75 -0.13 9.07 15.55
C PRO A 75 -0.57 7.64 15.16
N GLU A 76 -0.73 6.76 16.15
CA GLU A 76 -0.96 5.32 15.95
C GLU A 76 -2.13 4.96 15.02
N HIS A 77 -3.22 5.73 15.02
CA HIS A 77 -4.38 5.47 14.15
C HIS A 77 -4.18 5.92 12.68
N MET A 78 -3.09 6.64 12.40
CA MET A 78 -2.73 7.13 11.08
C MET A 78 -1.50 6.37 10.57
N SER A 79 -1.56 5.89 9.34
CA SER A 79 -0.42 5.21 8.68
C SER A 79 0.75 6.14 8.37
N GLY A 80 0.47 7.45 8.32
CA GLY A 80 1.36 8.51 7.86
C GLY A 80 1.42 8.68 6.35
N TRP A 81 0.77 7.83 5.56
CA TRP A 81 0.74 7.95 4.11
C TRP A 81 -0.24 9.03 3.64
N TRP A 82 0.26 9.87 2.75
CA TRP A 82 -0.51 10.80 1.94
C TRP A 82 -0.27 10.43 0.48
N ILE A 83 -1.32 10.07 -0.23
CA ILE A 83 -1.26 9.64 -1.63
C ILE A 83 -2.09 10.61 -2.46
N THR A 84 -1.45 11.30 -3.39
CA THR A 84 -2.09 12.37 -4.16
C THR A 84 -1.89 12.18 -5.65
N THR A 85 -2.80 12.72 -6.43
CA THR A 85 -2.71 12.82 -7.89
C THR A 85 -2.43 14.26 -8.28
N ASP A 86 -2.21 14.50 -9.58
CA ASP A 86 -2.14 15.84 -10.16
C ASP A 86 -3.44 16.66 -10.00
N ARG A 87 -4.55 16.04 -9.59
CA ARG A 87 -5.79 16.77 -9.25
C ARG A 87 -5.66 17.55 -7.93
N TYR A 88 -4.72 17.17 -7.07
CA TYR A 88 -4.52 17.85 -5.80
C TYR A 88 -3.91 19.24 -6.03
N ASN A 89 -4.69 20.27 -5.68
CA ASN A 89 -4.33 21.67 -5.89
C ASN A 89 -3.61 22.32 -4.69
N GLY A 90 -3.23 21.53 -3.68
CA GLY A 90 -2.63 22.02 -2.43
C GLY A 90 -3.64 22.38 -1.33
N ASP A 91 -4.95 22.31 -1.59
CA ASP A 91 -5.98 22.53 -0.56
C ASP A 91 -6.27 21.24 0.21
N THR A 92 -5.74 21.14 1.42
CA THR A 92 -5.92 19.98 2.31
C THR A 92 -7.39 19.67 2.64
N GLN A 93 -8.32 20.62 2.49
CA GLN A 93 -9.75 20.37 2.76
C GLN A 93 -10.40 19.44 1.72
N THR A 94 -9.76 19.28 0.56
CA THR A 94 -10.21 18.37 -0.51
C THR A 94 -9.78 16.92 -0.29
N LEU A 95 -8.92 16.67 0.71
CA LEU A 95 -8.40 15.34 0.99
C LEU A 95 -9.38 14.56 1.87
N LYS A 96 -9.40 13.24 1.66
CA LYS A 96 -10.19 12.30 2.47
C LYS A 96 -9.28 11.27 3.12
N THR A 97 -9.76 10.69 4.22
CA THR A 97 -9.09 9.58 4.90
C THR A 97 -9.80 8.28 4.58
N VAL A 98 -9.03 7.24 4.33
CA VAL A 98 -9.53 5.88 4.06
C VAL A 98 -8.67 4.89 4.83
N HIS A 99 -9.26 3.76 5.24
CA HIS A 99 -8.47 2.68 5.84
C HIS A 99 -7.50 2.07 4.81
N ALA A 100 -6.34 1.61 5.28
CA ALA A 100 -5.31 1.02 4.42
C ALA A 100 -5.81 -0.18 3.59
N HIS A 101 -6.73 -0.99 4.13
CA HIS A 101 -7.33 -2.09 3.38
C HIS A 101 -8.13 -1.62 2.15
N HIS A 102 -8.79 -0.47 2.20
CA HIS A 102 -9.49 0.08 1.03
C HIS A 102 -8.51 0.46 -0.08
N VAL A 103 -7.31 0.94 0.27
CA VAL A 103 -6.25 1.20 -0.73
C VAL A 103 -5.76 -0.12 -1.32
N ALA A 104 -5.56 -1.16 -0.51
CA ALA A 104 -5.17 -2.47 -1.02
C ALA A 104 -6.21 -3.11 -1.96
N GLU A 105 -7.50 -2.89 -1.68
CA GLU A 105 -8.62 -3.36 -2.49
C GLU A 105 -8.73 -2.60 -3.83
N HIS A 106 -8.70 -1.27 -3.80
CA HIS A 106 -8.97 -0.43 -4.98
C HIS A 106 -7.71 -0.14 -5.81
N ARG A 107 -6.53 -0.16 -5.17
CA ARG A 107 -5.23 0.17 -5.74
C ARG A 107 -4.16 -0.83 -5.30
N PRO A 108 -4.32 -2.13 -5.61
CA PRO A 108 -3.36 -3.18 -5.23
C PRO A 108 -1.94 -2.93 -5.76
N ASP A 109 -1.81 -2.19 -6.88
CA ASP A 109 -0.55 -1.75 -7.47
C ASP A 109 0.30 -0.86 -6.54
N LEU A 110 -0.34 -0.14 -5.61
CA LEU A 110 0.31 0.76 -4.67
C LEU A 110 0.83 0.07 -3.41
N VAL A 111 0.30 -1.12 -3.08
CA VAL A 111 0.54 -1.78 -1.79
C VAL A 111 2.02 -2.05 -1.53
N LYS A 112 2.79 -2.35 -2.59
CA LYS A 112 4.24 -2.55 -2.50
C LYS A 112 4.97 -1.35 -1.87
N PHE A 113 4.53 -0.12 -2.17
CA PHE A 113 5.14 1.10 -1.65
C PHE A 113 4.78 1.36 -0.18
N LEU A 114 3.63 0.87 0.29
CA LEU A 114 3.14 1.17 1.64
C LEU A 114 4.04 0.64 2.76
N ALA A 115 4.91 -0.33 2.45
CA ALA A 115 5.89 -0.87 3.37
C ALA A 115 7.10 0.06 3.63
N MET A 116 7.26 1.14 2.85
CA MET A 116 8.39 2.06 3.05
C MET A 116 8.22 2.82 4.38
N PRO A 117 9.27 2.94 5.22
CA PRO A 117 9.18 3.59 6.52
C PRO A 117 8.88 5.09 6.42
N PHE A 118 8.63 5.72 7.57
CA PHE A 118 8.49 7.18 7.64
C PHE A 118 9.69 7.88 7.00
N GLY A 119 9.45 9.03 6.36
CA GLY A 119 10.47 9.75 5.62
C GLY A 119 10.65 9.34 4.18
N TYR A 120 9.87 8.38 3.66
CA TYR A 120 9.96 7.97 2.26
C TYR A 120 8.87 8.58 1.38
N ARG A 121 9.23 8.78 0.13
CA ARG A 121 8.36 9.18 -0.98
C ARG A 121 8.40 8.14 -2.09
N PHE A 122 7.34 8.11 -2.88
CA PHE A 122 7.31 7.36 -4.14
C PHE A 122 6.59 8.14 -5.24
N HIS A 123 6.94 7.83 -6.48
CA HIS A 123 6.19 8.23 -7.68
C HIS A 123 5.83 6.96 -8.44
N GLU A 124 4.53 6.65 -8.53
CA GLU A 124 4.05 5.34 -8.99
C GLU A 124 4.43 5.07 -10.44
N ALA A 125 4.22 6.03 -11.34
CA ALA A 125 4.40 5.84 -12.77
C ALA A 125 5.85 5.56 -13.19
N SER A 126 6.83 6.08 -12.44
CA SER A 126 8.26 5.76 -12.65
C SER A 126 8.76 4.62 -11.78
N GLY A 127 8.05 4.31 -10.68
CA GLY A 127 8.51 3.40 -9.64
C GLY A 127 9.63 3.96 -8.78
N ASP A 128 9.91 5.26 -8.85
CA ASP A 128 10.96 5.90 -8.08
C ASP A 128 10.58 5.98 -6.61
N ILE A 129 11.58 5.78 -5.75
CA ILE A 129 11.46 5.81 -4.29
C ILE A 129 12.67 6.53 -3.73
N TRP A 130 12.44 7.49 -2.84
CA TRP A 130 13.53 8.25 -2.24
C TRP A 130 13.18 8.69 -0.83
N LYS A 131 14.22 8.93 -0.01
CA LYS A 131 14.06 9.54 1.30
C LYS A 131 13.82 11.05 1.11
N ASP A 132 12.80 11.57 1.76
CA ASP A 132 12.52 12.99 1.81
C ASP A 132 13.62 13.69 2.61
N LYS A 133 14.38 14.54 1.92
CA LYS A 133 15.50 15.28 2.53
C LYS A 133 15.05 16.31 3.56
N ASN A 134 13.77 16.67 3.56
CA ASN A 134 13.19 17.66 4.46
C ASN A 134 12.64 17.03 5.76
N GLN A 135 12.68 15.71 5.91
CA GLN A 135 12.35 15.04 7.16
C GLN A 135 13.65 14.73 7.92
N THR A 136 13.89 15.46 9.01
CA THR A 136 14.96 15.15 9.96
C THR A 136 14.61 13.86 10.69
N ASP A 137 15.59 12.98 10.89
CA ASP A 137 15.42 11.77 11.68
C ASP A 137 14.87 12.16 13.07
N ILE A 138 13.64 11.73 13.40
CA ILE A 138 13.04 11.89 14.74
C ILE A 138 13.39 10.66 15.57
#